data_AF-A0A3D3I184-F1
#
_entry.id   AF-A0A3D3I184-F1
#
_cell.length_a   1.000
_cell.length_b   1.000
_cell.length_c   1.000
_cell.angle_alpha   90.00
_cell.angle_beta   90.00
_cell.angle_gamma   90.00
#
_symmetry.space_group_name_H-M   'P 1'
#
loop_
_entity.id
_entity.type
_entity.pdbx_description
1 polymer ?
#
loop_
_entity_poly.entity_id
_entity_poly.type
_entity_poly.pdbx_seq_one_letter_code
_entity_poly.pdbx_strand_id
1 'polypeptide(L)'
;KFVEEVLAGQPEPPFYFKMMKHLNKVGPDPRPAVDALPRSSSLAEFEAARERGAVVLDVRPSAMYLREHIRGSLHIPIYAMFAQYVGWLVDFQDEVILIASDEASAKQAATYMAYIGWDRATMWFGEDILRTYERAGHELVTTADLQACDVPKDAVWIDVRGRNERLGQNIPDAVGITLGEMVVRKDEIPQGKRLA
;
A
#
# COMPACT_ATOMS: atom_id res chain seq x y z
N LYS A 1 -12.91 34.01 -11.83
CA LYS A 1 -13.84 33.62 -10.74
C LYS A 1 -14.25 32.14 -10.79
N PHE A 2 -15.17 31.69 -11.67
CA PHE A 2 -15.60 30.27 -11.69
C PHE A 2 -14.46 29.26 -11.90
N VAL A 3 -13.59 29.48 -12.88
CA VAL A 3 -12.44 28.58 -13.15
C VAL A 3 -11.48 28.52 -11.95
N GLU A 4 -11.23 29.65 -11.30
CA GLU A 4 -10.36 29.72 -10.11
C GLU A 4 -11.00 29.00 -8.92
N GLU A 5 -12.31 29.15 -8.71
CA GLU A 5 -13.06 28.48 -7.65
C GLU A 5 -13.14 26.95 -7.87
N VAL A 6 -13.28 26.49 -9.12
CA VAL A 6 -13.32 25.06 -9.45
C VAL A 6 -11.96 24.39 -9.29
N LEU A 7 -10.87 25.11 -9.59
CA LEU A 7 -9.50 24.60 -9.47
C LEU A 7 -8.96 24.70 -8.03
N ALA A 8 -9.51 25.60 -7.21
CA ALA A 8 -9.11 25.74 -5.81
C ALA A 8 -9.50 24.50 -4.99
N GLY A 9 -8.58 24.00 -4.18
CA GLY A 9 -8.86 22.92 -3.22
C GLY A 9 -8.95 21.51 -3.81
N GLN A 10 -8.71 21.33 -5.11
CA GLN A 10 -8.67 20.01 -5.73
C GLN A 10 -7.56 19.15 -5.10
N PRO A 11 -7.81 17.87 -4.79
CA PRO A 11 -6.78 16.95 -4.35
C PRO A 11 -5.82 16.62 -5.50
N GLU A 12 -4.60 16.19 -5.16
CA GLU A 12 -3.65 15.70 -6.16
C GLU A 12 -4.23 14.46 -6.86
N PRO A 13 -4.21 14.42 -8.21
CA PRO A 13 -4.78 13.31 -8.95
C PRO A 13 -3.94 12.04 -8.73
N PRO A 14 -4.56 10.88 -8.51
CA PRO A 14 -3.82 9.64 -8.42
C PRO A 14 -2.98 9.30 -9.64
N PHE A 15 -1.78 8.76 -9.43
CA PHE A 15 -0.87 8.38 -10.52
C PHE A 15 -1.51 7.37 -11.49
N TYR A 16 -2.34 6.44 -10.99
CA TYR A 16 -3.07 5.47 -11.82
C TYR A 16 -4.16 6.09 -12.73
N PHE A 17 -4.58 7.35 -12.53
CA PHE A 17 -5.60 7.98 -13.39
C PHE A 17 -5.16 8.07 -14.85
N LYS A 18 -3.86 8.22 -15.11
CA LYS A 18 -3.32 8.21 -16.48
C LYS A 18 -3.56 6.86 -17.15
N MET A 19 -3.37 5.77 -16.40
CA MET A 19 -3.63 4.40 -16.88
C MET A 19 -5.13 4.17 -17.09
N MET A 20 -5.99 4.61 -16.16
CA MET A 20 -7.45 4.47 -16.32
C MET A 20 -7.98 5.20 -17.57
N LYS A 21 -7.48 6.39 -17.87
CA LYS A 21 -7.83 7.10 -19.11
C LYS A 21 -7.42 6.31 -20.34
N HIS A 22 -6.29 5.61 -20.30
CA HIS A 22 -5.85 4.75 -21.38
C HIS A 22 -6.75 3.51 -21.52
N LEU A 23 -6.98 2.75 -20.45
CA LEU A 23 -7.83 1.55 -20.45
C LEU A 23 -9.27 1.86 -20.87
N ASN A 24 -9.86 2.92 -20.34
CA ASN A 24 -11.21 3.36 -20.73
C ASN A 24 -11.28 3.78 -22.20
N LYS A 25 -10.17 4.21 -22.81
CA LYS A 25 -10.10 4.60 -24.22
C LYS A 25 -9.94 3.39 -25.14
N VAL A 26 -9.11 2.40 -24.78
CA VAL A 26 -8.86 1.21 -25.61
C VAL A 26 -9.92 0.12 -25.42
N GLY A 27 -10.69 0.18 -24.34
CA GLY A 27 -11.59 -0.88 -23.90
C GLY A 27 -10.82 -1.86 -23.04
N PRO A 28 -11.11 -1.97 -21.73
CA PRO A 28 -10.44 -2.97 -20.89
C PRO A 28 -10.87 -4.37 -21.31
N ASP A 29 -9.96 -5.34 -21.11
CA ASP A 29 -10.31 -6.75 -21.28
C ASP A 29 -11.51 -7.11 -20.38
N PRO A 30 -12.36 -8.07 -20.79
CA PRO A 30 -13.41 -8.58 -19.94
C PRO A 30 -12.81 -9.03 -18.61
N ARG A 31 -13.30 -8.45 -17.51
CA ARG A 31 -12.76 -8.74 -16.17
C ARG A 31 -12.76 -10.26 -15.93
N PRO A 32 -11.62 -10.87 -15.59
CA PRO A 32 -11.64 -12.24 -15.10
C PRO A 32 -12.52 -12.28 -13.85
N ALA A 33 -13.29 -13.35 -13.68
CA ALA A 33 -14.06 -13.55 -12.46
C ALA A 33 -13.08 -13.57 -11.28
N VAL A 34 -13.27 -12.67 -10.31
CA VAL A 34 -12.45 -12.57 -9.09
C VAL A 34 -12.62 -13.82 -8.19
N ASP A 35 -13.48 -14.76 -8.59
CA ASP A 35 -13.87 -15.95 -7.84
C ASP A 35 -12.73 -16.97 -7.63
N ALA A 36 -11.58 -16.81 -8.29
CA ALA A 36 -10.51 -17.81 -8.30
C ALA A 36 -9.13 -17.28 -7.85
N LEU A 37 -9.04 -16.34 -6.90
CA LEU A 37 -7.74 -16.03 -6.29
C LEU A 37 -7.29 -17.23 -5.42
N PRO A 38 -6.26 -18.00 -5.82
CA PRO A 38 -5.90 -19.23 -5.13
C PRO A 38 -5.29 -18.92 -3.78
N ARG A 39 -5.67 -19.72 -2.77
CA ARG A 39 -4.99 -19.73 -1.47
C ARG A 39 -3.74 -20.60 -1.57
N SER A 40 -2.61 -20.09 -1.09
CA SER A 40 -1.41 -20.88 -0.83
C SER A 40 -0.99 -20.79 0.63
N SER A 41 -0.30 -21.83 1.11
CA SER A 41 0.44 -21.87 2.37
C SER A 41 1.89 -22.32 2.16
N SER A 42 2.34 -22.41 0.90
CA SER A 42 3.68 -22.85 0.54
C SER A 42 4.69 -21.71 0.69
N LEU A 43 5.67 -21.90 1.57
CA LEU A 43 6.79 -20.95 1.68
C LEU A 43 7.57 -20.82 0.37
N ALA A 44 7.76 -21.92 -0.36
CA ALA A 44 8.49 -21.91 -1.63
C ALA A 44 7.77 -21.07 -2.69
N GLU A 45 6.43 -21.11 -2.74
CA GLU A 45 5.67 -20.26 -3.67
C GLU A 45 5.73 -18.78 -3.26
N PHE A 46 5.64 -18.52 -1.95
CA PHE A 46 5.77 -17.17 -1.39
C PHE A 46 7.15 -16.55 -1.70
N GLU A 47 8.23 -17.29 -1.48
CA GLU A 47 9.60 -16.85 -1.76
C GLU A 47 9.84 -16.69 -3.26
N ALA A 48 9.42 -17.66 -4.09
CA ALA A 48 9.57 -17.56 -5.53
C ALA A 48 8.83 -16.34 -6.11
N ALA A 49 7.65 -15.99 -5.58
CA ALA A 49 6.95 -14.78 -5.98
C ALA A 49 7.75 -13.52 -5.61
N ARG A 50 8.29 -13.45 -4.40
CA ARG A 50 9.15 -12.33 -3.96
C ARG A 50 10.42 -12.20 -4.79
N GLU A 51 11.06 -13.32 -5.14
CA GLU A 51 12.25 -13.35 -6.00
C GLU A 51 11.96 -12.82 -7.42
N ARG A 52 10.74 -13.05 -7.94
CA ARG A 52 10.27 -12.46 -9.20
C ARG A 52 9.94 -10.97 -9.10
N GLY A 53 10.00 -10.39 -7.90
CA GLY A 53 9.67 -8.99 -7.64
C GLY A 53 8.19 -8.74 -7.36
N ALA A 54 7.41 -9.76 -6.99
CA ALA A 54 6.01 -9.56 -6.61
C ALA A 54 5.92 -8.66 -5.35
N VAL A 55 4.97 -7.73 -5.38
CA VAL A 55 4.62 -6.90 -4.22
C VAL A 55 3.82 -7.75 -3.24
N VAL A 56 4.34 -7.86 -2.03
CA VAL A 56 3.64 -8.50 -0.91
C VAL A 56 2.71 -7.48 -0.27
N LEU A 57 1.41 -7.55 -0.58
CA LEU A 57 0.41 -6.64 -0.05
C LEU A 57 -0.31 -7.29 1.14
N ASP A 58 -0.01 -6.81 2.34
CA ASP A 58 -0.69 -7.22 3.57
C ASP A 58 -1.94 -6.36 3.78
N VAL A 59 -3.10 -7.01 3.76
CA VAL A 59 -4.41 -6.34 3.88
C VAL A 59 -5.08 -6.64 5.23
N ARG A 60 -4.36 -7.26 6.17
CA ARG A 60 -4.85 -7.58 7.50
C ARG A 60 -5.12 -6.30 8.32
N PRO A 61 -5.95 -6.36 9.36
CA PRO A 61 -6.14 -5.25 10.28
C PRO A 61 -4.82 -4.69 10.84
N SER A 62 -4.72 -3.37 11.00
CA SER A 62 -3.47 -2.71 11.43
C SER A 62 -2.89 -3.27 12.73
N ALA A 63 -3.75 -3.62 13.71
CA ALA A 63 -3.30 -4.22 14.96
C ALA A 63 -2.55 -5.56 14.77
N MET A 64 -2.92 -6.34 13.75
CA MET A 64 -2.22 -7.59 13.42
C MET A 64 -0.90 -7.32 12.73
N TYR A 65 -0.87 -6.37 11.79
CA TYR A 65 0.35 -5.98 11.08
C TYR A 65 1.41 -5.38 11.99
N LEU A 66 1.00 -4.47 12.89
CA LEU A 66 1.88 -3.80 13.85
C LEU A 66 2.52 -4.81 14.81
N ARG A 67 1.78 -5.84 15.24
CA ARG A 67 2.33 -6.91 16.09
C ARG A 67 3.42 -7.70 15.37
N GLU A 68 3.17 -8.11 14.14
CA GLU A 68 4.09 -8.93 13.34
C GLU A 68 3.75 -8.89 11.84
N HIS A 69 4.76 -8.67 11.00
CA HIS A 69 4.63 -8.72 9.55
C HIS A 69 5.96 -9.08 8.88
N ILE A 70 5.92 -9.35 7.57
CA ILE A 70 7.10 -9.70 6.78
C ILE A 70 7.82 -8.42 6.36
N ARG A 71 9.13 -8.35 6.61
CA ARG A 71 9.94 -7.21 6.16
C ARG A 71 9.80 -7.00 4.65
N GLY A 72 9.47 -5.78 4.25
CA GLY A 72 9.29 -5.40 2.85
C GLY A 72 7.89 -5.64 2.30
N SER A 73 6.93 -6.14 3.10
CA SER A 73 5.52 -6.08 2.73
C SER A 73 4.99 -4.65 2.78
N LEU A 74 4.06 -4.34 1.89
CA LEU A 74 3.27 -3.11 1.91
C LEU A 74 1.97 -3.37 2.66
N HIS A 75 1.65 -2.54 3.66
CA HIS A 75 0.40 -2.67 4.42
C HIS A 75 -0.65 -1.69 3.93
N ILE A 76 -1.78 -2.20 3.42
CA ILE A 76 -2.95 -1.39 3.07
C ILE A 76 -4.20 -2.15 3.54
N PRO A 77 -4.75 -1.83 4.72
CA PRO A 77 -5.96 -2.49 5.20
C PRO A 77 -7.18 -2.13 4.33
N ILE A 78 -8.15 -3.05 4.26
CA ILE A 78 -9.34 -2.92 3.40
C ILE A 78 -10.36 -1.95 4.02
N TYR A 79 -10.07 -0.65 3.92
CA TYR A 79 -10.97 0.43 4.30
C TYR A 79 -11.44 1.22 3.06
N ALA A 80 -12.19 2.31 3.28
CA ALA A 80 -12.81 3.10 2.21
C ALA A 80 -11.83 3.58 1.11
N MET A 81 -10.56 3.79 1.46
CA MET A 81 -9.53 4.34 0.58
C MET A 81 -8.58 3.28 0.01
N PHE A 82 -8.85 1.99 0.22
CA PHE A 82 -7.96 0.89 -0.17
C PHE A 82 -7.52 0.97 -1.65
N ALA A 83 -8.48 1.02 -2.58
CA ALA A 83 -8.17 1.05 -4.01
C ALA A 83 -7.36 2.29 -4.41
N GLN A 84 -7.63 3.44 -3.77
CA GLN A 84 -6.87 4.65 -4.03
C GLN A 84 -5.42 4.53 -3.57
N TYR A 85 -5.17 3.97 -2.39
CA TYR A 85 -3.81 3.76 -1.89
C TYR A 85 -3.05 2.72 -2.70
N VAL A 86 -3.70 1.62 -3.10
CA VAL A 86 -3.08 0.63 -4.01
C VAL A 86 -2.69 1.30 -5.32
N GLY A 87 -3.58 2.08 -5.93
CA GLY A 87 -3.30 2.81 -7.17
C GLY A 87 -2.28 3.95 -7.03
N TRP A 88 -1.92 4.35 -5.81
CA TRP A 88 -0.82 5.29 -5.55
C TRP A 88 0.52 4.61 -5.35
N LEU A 89 0.52 3.48 -4.63
CA LEU A 89 1.73 2.92 -4.04
C LEU A 89 2.31 1.73 -4.81
N VAL A 90 1.51 1.09 -5.66
CA VAL A 90 1.90 -0.13 -6.36
C VAL A 90 1.85 0.15 -7.86
N ASP A 91 2.88 -0.28 -8.61
CA ASP A 91 2.89 -0.09 -10.06
C ASP A 91 1.91 -1.07 -10.72
N PHE A 92 1.14 -0.57 -11.69
CA PHE A 92 0.12 -1.34 -12.41
C PHE A 92 0.69 -2.59 -13.11
N GLN A 93 2.01 -2.64 -13.37
CA GLN A 93 2.69 -3.77 -13.96
C GLN A 93 3.16 -4.83 -12.95
N ASP A 94 3.14 -4.53 -11.65
CA ASP A 94 3.66 -5.45 -10.64
C ASP A 94 2.73 -6.65 -10.43
N GLU A 95 3.33 -7.82 -10.25
CA GLU A 95 2.64 -8.99 -9.66
C GLU A 95 2.33 -8.67 -8.20
N VAL A 96 1.13 -8.99 -7.73
CA VAL A 96 0.75 -8.81 -6.32
C VAL A 96 0.39 -10.15 -5.70
N ILE A 97 0.96 -10.45 -4.54
CA ILE A 97 0.51 -11.52 -3.66
C ILE A 97 -0.08 -10.92 -2.39
N LEU A 98 -1.20 -11.47 -1.92
CA LEU A 98 -1.92 -10.93 -0.77
C LEU A 98 -1.58 -11.70 0.52
N ILE A 99 -1.49 -11.00 1.64
CA ILE A 99 -1.61 -11.60 2.98
C ILE A 99 -2.92 -11.09 3.59
N ALA A 100 -3.84 -12.00 3.92
CA ALA A 100 -5.17 -11.66 4.41
C ALA A 100 -5.57 -12.53 5.62
N SER A 101 -6.46 -12.01 6.47
CA SER A 101 -6.96 -12.76 7.63
C SER A 101 -7.85 -13.94 7.22
N ASP A 102 -8.57 -13.82 6.11
CA ASP A 102 -9.47 -14.83 5.58
C ASP A 102 -9.69 -14.67 4.07
N GLU A 103 -10.37 -15.66 3.48
CA GLU A 103 -10.68 -15.71 2.06
C GLU A 103 -11.60 -14.55 1.62
N ALA A 104 -12.53 -14.14 2.48
CA ALA A 104 -13.46 -13.06 2.17
C ALA A 104 -12.70 -11.73 2.00
N SER A 105 -11.75 -11.46 2.90
CA SER A 105 -10.86 -10.30 2.85
C SER A 105 -9.97 -10.35 1.62
N ALA A 106 -9.38 -11.50 1.29
CA ALA A 106 -8.57 -11.67 0.08
C ALA A 106 -9.37 -11.39 -1.20
N LYS A 107 -10.59 -11.95 -1.31
CA LYS A 107 -11.50 -11.71 -2.44
C LYS A 107 -11.93 -10.25 -2.52
N GLN A 108 -12.20 -9.61 -1.39
CA GLN A 108 -12.58 -8.20 -1.34
C GLN A 108 -11.45 -7.29 -1.81
N ALA A 109 -10.22 -7.52 -1.35
CA ALA A 109 -9.03 -6.79 -1.78
C ALA A 109 -8.81 -6.93 -3.30
N ALA A 110 -8.81 -8.17 -3.81
CA ALA A 110 -8.68 -8.43 -5.25
C ALA A 110 -9.80 -7.78 -6.07
N THR A 111 -11.04 -7.76 -5.55
CA THR A 111 -12.18 -7.09 -6.21
C THR A 111 -11.97 -5.58 -6.29
N TYR A 112 -11.50 -4.95 -5.20
CA TYR A 112 -11.24 -3.52 -5.18
C TYR A 112 -10.05 -3.13 -6.06
N MET A 113 -9.02 -3.98 -6.16
CA MET A 113 -7.95 -3.80 -7.15
C MET A 113 -8.51 -3.87 -8.57
N ALA A 114 -9.38 -4.85 -8.86
CA ALA A 114 -10.00 -4.98 -10.18
C ALA A 114 -10.87 -3.76 -10.56
N TYR A 115 -11.47 -3.05 -9.58
CA TYR A 115 -12.23 -1.81 -9.83
C TYR A 115 -11.37 -0.65 -10.34
N ILE A 116 -10.09 -0.64 -10.00
CA ILE A 116 -9.12 0.31 -10.57
C ILE A 116 -8.37 -0.31 -11.75
N GLY A 117 -8.96 -1.32 -12.39
CA GLY A 117 -8.44 -2.00 -13.58
C GLY A 117 -7.30 -2.98 -13.31
N TRP A 118 -6.97 -3.25 -12.05
CA TRP A 118 -5.83 -4.07 -11.70
C TRP A 118 -6.23 -5.51 -11.39
N ASP A 119 -5.78 -6.43 -12.22
CA ASP A 119 -6.12 -7.86 -12.19
C ASP A 119 -4.89 -8.78 -11.96
N ARG A 120 -3.79 -8.26 -11.37
CA ARG A 120 -2.54 -9.01 -11.17
C ARG A 120 -2.34 -9.54 -9.75
N ALA A 121 -3.40 -9.64 -8.96
CA ALA A 121 -3.37 -10.43 -7.75
C ALA A 121 -3.33 -11.92 -8.14
N THR A 122 -2.21 -12.62 -7.90
CA THR A 122 -2.00 -13.99 -8.40
C THR A 122 -2.32 -15.06 -7.38
N MET A 123 -2.19 -14.76 -6.09
CA MET A 123 -2.47 -15.67 -4.98
C MET A 123 -2.63 -14.90 -3.66
N TRP A 124 -3.19 -15.58 -2.67
CA TRP A 124 -3.22 -15.07 -1.30
C TRP A 124 -2.76 -16.10 -0.28
N PHE A 125 -2.24 -15.59 0.83
CA PHE A 125 -1.74 -16.35 1.96
C PHE A 125 -2.49 -15.93 3.23
N GLY A 126 -2.71 -16.87 4.13
CA GLY A 126 -3.22 -16.56 5.47
C GLY A 126 -2.12 -16.20 6.45
N GLU A 127 -2.49 -15.89 7.69
CA GLU A 127 -1.55 -15.61 8.78
C GLU A 127 -0.58 -16.76 9.08
N ASP A 128 -0.92 -17.99 8.67
CA ASP A 128 -0.05 -19.17 8.76
C ASP A 128 1.26 -19.03 7.97
N ILE A 129 1.30 -18.17 6.94
CA ILE A 129 2.54 -17.90 6.21
C ILE A 129 3.58 -17.23 7.11
N LEU A 130 3.17 -16.37 8.05
CA LEU A 130 4.10 -15.68 8.96
C LEU A 130 4.83 -16.66 9.85
N ARG A 131 4.10 -17.61 10.44
CA ARG A 131 4.68 -18.68 11.27
C ARG A 131 5.61 -19.58 10.46
N THR A 132 5.26 -19.85 9.20
CA THR A 132 6.09 -20.68 8.32
C THR A 132 7.38 -19.95 7.92
N TYR A 133 7.27 -18.67 7.62
CA TYR A 133 8.38 -17.77 7.31
C TYR A 133 9.35 -17.66 8.50
N GLU A 134 8.83 -17.48 9.71
CA GLU A 134 9.63 -17.46 10.94
C GLU A 134 10.34 -18.79 11.21
N ARG A 135 9.64 -19.93 11.06
CA ARG A 135 10.21 -21.28 11.25
C ARG A 135 11.33 -21.61 10.25
N ALA A 136 11.31 -20.99 9.07
CA ALA A 136 12.39 -21.09 8.10
C ALA A 136 13.62 -20.24 8.46
N GLY A 137 13.58 -19.51 9.58
CA GLY A 137 14.68 -18.70 10.10
C GLY A 137 14.65 -17.25 9.63
N HIS A 138 13.57 -16.80 8.99
CA HIS A 138 13.42 -15.39 8.64
C HIS A 138 12.83 -14.58 9.79
N GLU A 139 13.25 -13.32 9.90
CA GLU A 139 12.73 -12.42 10.92
C GLU A 139 11.40 -11.79 10.50
N LEU A 140 10.42 -11.84 11.40
CA LEU A 140 9.25 -10.97 11.36
C LEU A 140 9.58 -9.61 12.00
N VAL A 141 8.86 -8.59 11.58
CA VAL A 141 9.01 -7.23 12.07
C VAL A 141 7.81 -6.87 12.94
N THR A 142 8.09 -6.27 14.09
CA THR A 142 7.09 -5.59 14.92
C THR A 142 7.25 -4.09 14.72
N THR A 143 6.16 -3.39 14.51
CA THR A 143 6.13 -1.92 14.39
C THR A 143 5.40 -1.34 15.59
N ALA A 144 6.03 -0.39 16.26
CA ALA A 144 5.40 0.33 17.37
C ALA A 144 4.35 1.33 16.86
N ASP A 145 3.19 1.35 17.52
CA ASP A 145 2.24 2.45 17.41
C ASP A 145 2.62 3.53 18.42
N LEU A 146 3.14 4.66 17.94
CA LEU A 146 3.70 5.70 18.79
C LEU A 146 2.76 6.90 18.85
N GLN A 147 2.57 7.45 20.05
CA GLN A 147 2.01 8.79 20.19
C GLN A 147 3.08 9.83 19.90
N ALA A 148 2.67 11.04 19.51
CA ALA A 148 3.61 12.12 19.19
C ALA A 148 4.54 12.49 20.36
N CYS A 149 4.12 12.27 21.61
CA CYS A 149 4.94 12.49 22.79
C CYS A 149 6.04 11.44 22.99
N ASP A 150 5.92 10.28 22.37
CA ASP A 150 6.86 9.16 22.49
C ASP A 150 7.91 9.16 21.37
N VAL A 151 7.73 10.03 20.36
CA VAL A 151 8.67 10.17 19.25
C VAL A 151 9.97 10.81 19.75
N PRO A 152 11.13 10.18 19.49
CA PRO A 152 12.44 10.75 19.84
C PRO A 152 12.65 12.14 19.23
N LYS A 153 13.26 13.05 20.01
CA LYS A 153 13.47 14.45 19.60
C LYS A 153 14.37 14.62 18.37
N ASP A 154 15.20 13.63 18.06
CA ASP A 154 16.09 13.60 16.91
C ASP A 154 15.45 12.94 15.67
N ALA A 155 14.21 12.45 15.78
CA ALA A 155 13.48 11.92 14.64
C ALA A 155 13.05 13.03 13.68
N VAL A 156 13.04 12.72 12.38
CA VAL A 156 12.54 13.62 11.35
C VAL A 156 11.11 13.28 11.02
N TRP A 157 10.23 14.26 11.20
CA TRP A 157 8.82 14.15 10.86
C TRP A 157 8.61 14.18 9.34
N ILE A 158 7.89 13.20 8.81
CA ILE A 158 7.46 13.16 7.40
C ILE A 158 5.95 13.38 7.35
N ASP A 159 5.52 14.54 6.86
CA ASP A 159 4.09 14.86 6.73
C ASP A 159 3.55 14.36 5.39
N VAL A 160 2.85 13.23 5.45
CA VAL A 160 2.29 12.54 4.28
C VAL A 160 0.90 13.00 3.85
N ARG A 161 0.35 14.03 4.52
CA ARG A 161 -0.98 14.58 4.21
C ARG A 161 -1.00 15.36 2.90
N GLY A 162 -2.21 15.57 2.38
CA GLY A 162 -2.43 16.37 1.18
C GLY A 162 -1.93 17.80 1.34
N ARG A 163 -1.54 18.42 0.23
CA ARG A 163 -1.02 19.81 0.21
C ARG A 163 -1.96 20.80 0.92
N ASN A 164 -3.28 20.68 0.71
CA ASN A 164 -4.27 21.57 1.32
C ASN A 164 -4.38 21.39 2.84
N GLU A 165 -4.23 20.17 3.35
CA GLU A 165 -4.25 19.89 4.80
C GLU A 165 -3.05 20.53 5.51
N ARG A 166 -1.90 20.58 4.83
CA ARG A 166 -0.66 21.18 5.35
C ARG A 166 -0.68 22.71 5.40
N LEU A 167 -1.58 23.37 4.65
CA LEU A 167 -1.71 24.83 4.67
C LEU A 167 -2.30 25.37 5.98
N GLY A 168 -3.04 24.53 6.72
CA GLY A 168 -3.69 24.94 7.98
C GLY A 168 -2.77 24.83 9.19
N GLN A 169 -2.33 23.62 9.50
CA GLN A 169 -1.46 23.31 10.64
C GLN A 169 -0.49 22.21 10.25
N ASN A 170 0.79 22.36 10.62
CA ASN A 170 1.85 21.40 10.36
C ASN A 170 2.76 21.25 11.59
N ILE A 171 3.45 20.12 11.64
CA ILE A 171 4.53 19.92 12.61
C ILE A 171 5.73 20.76 12.15
N PRO A 172 6.34 21.59 13.02
CA PRO A 172 7.52 22.36 12.67
C PRO A 172 8.64 21.47 12.12
N ASP A 173 9.33 21.96 11.09
CA ASP A 173 10.45 21.28 10.42
C ASP A 173 10.12 19.91 9.77
N ALA A 174 8.84 19.54 9.68
CA ALA A 174 8.43 18.32 8.99
C ALA A 174 8.68 18.39 7.48
N VAL A 175 9.20 17.32 6.92
CA VAL A 175 9.39 17.15 5.47
C VAL A 175 8.04 16.77 4.86
N GLY A 176 7.46 17.68 4.07
CA GLY A 176 6.14 17.48 3.50
C GLY A 176 6.17 16.82 2.12
N ILE A 177 5.85 15.52 2.08
CA ILE A 177 5.76 14.69 0.87
C ILE A 177 4.46 13.92 0.94
N THR A 178 3.50 14.22 0.06
CA THR A 178 2.18 13.55 0.10
C THR A 178 2.36 12.05 -0.13
N LEU A 179 1.57 11.20 0.53
CA LEU A 179 1.73 9.74 0.47
C LEU A 179 1.92 9.18 -0.95
N GLY A 180 1.09 9.61 -1.91
CA GLY A 180 1.22 9.16 -3.29
C GLY A 180 2.53 9.60 -3.96
N GLU A 181 3.06 10.78 -3.62
CA GLU A 181 4.29 11.30 -4.20
C GLU A 181 5.54 10.58 -3.67
N MET A 182 5.45 9.89 -2.52
CA MET A 182 6.59 9.26 -1.86
C MET A 182 7.30 8.23 -2.75
N VAL A 183 6.57 7.53 -3.62
CA VAL A 183 7.15 6.55 -4.55
C VAL A 183 8.12 7.22 -5.53
N VAL A 184 7.77 8.42 -6.00
CA VAL A 184 8.54 9.17 -7.00
C VAL A 184 9.59 10.07 -6.33
N ARG A 185 9.29 10.59 -5.13
CA ARG A 185 10.13 11.52 -4.36
C ARG A 185 10.89 10.82 -3.23
N LYS A 186 11.10 9.50 -3.32
CA LYS A 186 11.77 8.69 -2.29
C LYS A 186 13.17 9.21 -1.92
N ASP A 187 13.86 9.82 -2.88
CA ASP A 187 15.21 10.35 -2.69
C ASP A 187 15.24 11.62 -1.82
N GLU A 188 14.08 12.25 -1.60
CA GLU A 188 13.92 13.38 -0.68
C GLU A 188 13.72 12.93 0.78
N ILE A 189 13.50 11.63 1.02
CA ILE A 189 13.36 11.07 2.36
C ILE A 189 14.74 11.01 3.03
N PRO A 190 14.94 11.62 4.21
CA PRO A 190 16.22 11.64 4.89
C PRO A 190 16.75 10.23 5.18
N GLN A 191 17.92 9.91 4.62
CA GLN A 191 18.58 8.62 4.82
C GLN A 191 19.37 8.58 6.13
N GLY A 192 19.45 7.40 6.76
CA GLY A 192 20.25 7.19 7.97
C GLY A 192 19.74 7.90 9.23
N LYS A 193 18.56 8.50 9.17
CA LYS A 193 17.88 9.13 10.32
C LYS A 193 16.68 8.30 10.75
N ARG A 194 16.30 8.45 12.02
CA ARG A 194 15.01 7.95 12.50
C ARG A 194 13.90 8.82 11.92
N LEU A 195 12.90 8.19 11.31
CA LEU A 195 11.74 8.88 10.75
C LEU A 195 10.55 8.75 11.71
N ALA A 196 9.68 9.76 11.70
CA ALA A 196 8.43 9.81 12.45
C ALA A 196 7.28 10.29 11.55
#